data_AF-A0A7I8MRS9-F1
#
_entry.id   AF-A0A7I8MRS9-F1
#
_cell.length_a   1.000
_cell.length_b   1.000
_cell.length_c   1.000
_cell.angle_alpha   90.00
_cell.angle_beta   90.00
_cell.angle_gamma   90.00
#
_symmetry.space_group_name_H-M   'P 1'
#
loop_
_entity.id
_entity.type
_entity.pdbx_description
1 polymer ?
#
loop_
_entity_poly.entity_id
_entity_poly.type
_entity_poly.pdbx_seq_one_letter_code
_entity_poly.pdbx_strand_id
1 'polypeptide(L)'
;MMSLLGVGCQAKPRPVIGLGDLPYPLDALEPYISSRTLTFHHKKHHKNYVDTLNRLIKGTSYRNMSLSEIVKRSSEDPNAQKIFNQAAQVFNHDFYWKSMKSGGGDHRPDPWKLASAIHLAAIANSTKTFPRLPRLSSGAVGCG
;
A
#
# COMPACT_ATOMS: atom_id res chain seq x y z
N MET A 1 4.56 36.36 41.54
CA MET A 1 3.69 35.53 40.68
C MET A 1 4.03 35.81 39.23
N MET A 2 4.89 35.01 38.59
CA MET A 2 4.99 35.00 37.13
C MET A 2 4.81 33.56 36.68
N SER A 3 3.66 33.32 36.06
CA SER A 3 3.26 32.02 35.55
C SER A 3 3.87 31.85 34.16
N LEU A 4 4.72 30.83 34.01
CA LEU A 4 5.23 30.36 32.72
C LEU A 4 4.09 29.59 32.02
N LEU A 5 3.39 30.26 31.11
CA LEU A 5 2.48 29.59 30.19
C LEU A 5 3.31 28.85 29.14
N GLY A 6 3.35 27.53 29.26
CA GLY A 6 3.96 26.62 28.28
C GLY A 6 3.25 26.72 26.94
N VAL A 7 4.04 26.89 25.88
CA VAL A 7 3.60 26.74 24.50
C VAL A 7 3.28 25.26 24.26
N GLY A 8 2.00 24.91 24.33
CA GLY A 8 1.52 23.59 23.93
C GLY A 8 1.63 23.41 22.42
N CYS A 9 2.53 22.54 21.97
CA CYS A 9 2.55 22.03 20.60
C CYS A 9 1.21 21.30 20.32
N GLN A 10 0.28 21.97 19.66
CA GLN A 10 -0.93 21.34 19.12
C GLN A 10 -0.52 20.40 17.97
N ALA A 11 -0.44 19.10 18.25
CA ALA A 11 -0.26 18.10 17.20
C ALA A 11 -1.52 18.10 16.30
N LYS A 12 -1.36 18.39 15.00
CA LYS A 12 -2.46 18.28 14.03
C LYS A 12 -3.10 16.89 14.16
N PRO A 13 -4.44 16.78 14.35
CA PRO A 13 -5.10 15.48 14.39
C PRO A 13 -4.88 14.79 13.04
N ARG A 14 -4.10 13.70 13.05
CA ARG A 14 -3.80 12.95 11.83
C ARG A 14 -5.04 12.12 11.43
N PRO A 15 -5.42 12.13 10.14
CA PRO A 15 -6.69 11.60 9.71
C PRO A 15 -6.76 10.08 9.93
N VAL A 16 -7.98 9.62 10.17
CA VAL A 16 -8.36 8.20 10.13
C VAL A 16 -7.95 7.62 8.78
N ILE A 17 -7.50 6.36 8.71
CA ILE A 17 -7.15 5.73 7.43
C ILE A 17 -8.42 5.64 6.58
N GLY A 18 -8.40 6.25 5.41
CA GLY A 18 -9.53 6.29 4.48
C GLY A 18 -9.45 5.19 3.42
N LEU A 19 -10.60 4.83 2.84
CA LEU A 19 -10.66 4.04 1.61
C LEU A 19 -10.56 5.02 0.43
N GLY A 20 -9.44 4.98 -0.31
CA GLY A 20 -9.28 5.81 -1.51
C GLY A 20 -10.24 5.39 -2.62
N ASP A 21 -10.75 6.37 -3.37
CA ASP A 21 -11.58 6.10 -4.55
C ASP A 21 -10.79 5.38 -5.65
N LEU A 22 -11.49 4.58 -6.46
CA LEU A 22 -10.89 4.00 -7.66
C LEU A 22 -10.54 5.12 -8.65
N PRO A 23 -9.38 5.08 -9.31
CA PRO A 23 -8.97 6.10 -10.28
C PRO A 23 -9.71 5.98 -11.63
N TYR A 24 -10.64 5.02 -11.75
CA TYR A 24 -11.43 4.75 -12.94
C TYR A 24 -12.82 4.18 -12.56
N PRO A 25 -13.81 4.25 -13.47
CA PRO A 25 -15.10 3.59 -13.32
C PRO A 25 -15.00 2.08 -13.10
N LEU A 26 -16.03 1.48 -12.50
CA LEU A 26 -16.03 0.05 -12.14
C LEU A 26 -15.99 -0.91 -13.34
N ASP A 27 -16.37 -0.47 -14.52
CA ASP A 27 -16.37 -1.24 -15.76
C ASP A 27 -15.15 -0.94 -16.65
N ALA A 28 -14.27 -0.03 -16.24
CA ALA A 28 -13.18 0.48 -17.08
C ALA A 28 -12.10 -0.56 -17.44
N LEU A 29 -12.08 -1.70 -16.74
CA LEU A 29 -11.12 -2.79 -16.94
C LEU A 29 -11.74 -4.04 -17.61
N GLU A 30 -13.02 -3.99 -17.99
CA GLU A 30 -13.65 -5.04 -18.79
C GLU A 30 -12.95 -5.16 -20.16
N PRO A 31 -12.83 -6.37 -20.74
CA PRO A 31 -13.29 -7.67 -20.22
C PRO A 31 -12.27 -8.38 -19.31
N TYR A 32 -11.14 -7.74 -18.98
CA TYR A 32 -10.03 -8.37 -18.29
C TYR A 32 -10.25 -8.51 -16.79
N ILE A 33 -10.87 -7.50 -16.16
CA ILE A 33 -11.31 -7.55 -14.77
C ILE A 33 -12.77 -7.08 -14.73
N SER A 34 -13.65 -7.98 -14.31
CA SER A 34 -15.08 -7.68 -14.30
C SER A 34 -15.45 -6.58 -13.31
N SER A 35 -16.50 -5.82 -13.63
CA SER A 35 -17.10 -4.83 -12.72
C SER A 35 -17.57 -5.44 -11.40
N ARG A 36 -18.04 -6.69 -11.42
CA ARG A 36 -18.37 -7.47 -10.23
C ARG A 36 -17.14 -7.71 -9.37
N THR A 37 -16.01 -8.08 -9.97
CA THR A 37 -14.72 -8.25 -9.27
C THR A 37 -14.28 -6.95 -8.63
N LEU A 38 -14.26 -5.83 -9.36
CA LEU A 38 -13.88 -4.53 -8.79
C LEU A 38 -14.80 -4.10 -7.65
N THR A 39 -16.10 -4.32 -7.80
CA THR A 39 -17.09 -4.00 -6.75
C THR A 39 -16.81 -4.78 -5.47
N PHE A 40 -16.59 -6.09 -5.55
CA PHE A 40 -16.27 -6.89 -4.36
C PHE A 40 -14.88 -6.57 -3.81
N HIS A 41 -13.86 -6.53 -4.67
CA HIS A 41 -12.47 -6.38 -4.25
C HIS A 41 -12.20 -5.01 -3.61
N HIS A 42 -12.73 -3.93 -4.18
CA HIS A 42 -12.60 -2.59 -3.59
C HIS A 42 -13.62 -2.34 -2.47
N LYS A 43 -14.93 -2.43 -2.76
CA LYS A 43 -15.96 -1.99 -1.80
C LYS A 43 -16.19 -2.95 -0.63
N LYS A 44 -15.73 -4.21 -0.72
CA LYS A 44 -15.82 -5.18 0.38
C LYS A 44 -14.45 -5.52 0.96
N HIS A 45 -13.54 -6.11 0.17
CA HIS A 45 -12.25 -6.58 0.70
C HIS A 45 -11.35 -5.43 1.17
N HIS A 46 -11.08 -4.46 0.29
CA HIS A 46 -10.26 -3.31 0.63
C HIS A 46 -10.89 -2.49 1.77
N LYS A 47 -12.20 -2.23 1.70
CA LYS A 47 -12.93 -1.56 2.79
C LYS A 47 -12.80 -2.29 4.13
N ASN A 48 -12.90 -3.61 4.16
CA ASN A 48 -12.79 -4.39 5.40
C ASN A 48 -11.39 -4.27 6.02
N TYR A 49 -10.32 -4.21 5.22
CA TYR A 49 -8.97 -3.95 5.72
C TYR A 49 -8.87 -2.56 6.36
N VAL A 50 -9.42 -1.53 5.71
CA VAL A 50 -9.47 -0.16 6.27
C VAL A 50 -10.24 -0.12 7.59
N ASP A 51 -11.45 -0.68 7.63
CA ASP A 51 -12.29 -0.70 8.83
C ASP A 51 -11.61 -1.45 9.99
N THR A 52 -10.98 -2.58 9.68
CA THR A 52 -10.29 -3.40 10.67
C THR A 52 -9.01 -2.73 11.18
N LEU A 53 -8.22 -2.14 10.30
CA LEU A 53 -7.04 -1.36 10.70
C LEU A 53 -7.45 -0.23 11.66
N ASN A 54 -8.47 0.56 11.30
CA ASN A 54 -8.95 1.66 12.13
C ASN A 54 -9.43 1.20 13.52
N ARG A 55 -10.06 0.02 13.62
CA ARG A 55 -10.40 -0.59 14.91
C ARG A 55 -9.16 -0.97 15.72
N LEU A 56 -8.17 -1.62 15.09
CA LEU A 56 -6.97 -2.11 15.77
C LEU A 56 -6.05 -0.99 16.25
N ILE A 57 -5.97 0.13 15.52
CA ILE A 57 -5.11 1.26 15.90
C ILE A 57 -5.78 2.20 16.91
N LYS A 58 -7.08 2.05 17.20
CA LYS A 58 -7.78 2.92 18.15
C LYS A 58 -7.15 2.78 19.54
N GLY A 59 -6.72 3.91 20.12
CA GLY A 59 -6.10 3.92 21.45
C GLY A 59 -4.64 3.46 21.48
N THR A 60 -4.02 3.20 20.33
CA THR A 60 -2.60 2.85 20.22
C THR A 60 -1.79 4.03 19.67
N SER A 61 -0.45 3.93 19.75
CA SER A 61 0.46 4.93 19.17
C SER A 61 0.34 5.03 17.64
N TYR A 62 -0.13 3.97 16.97
CA TYR A 62 -0.33 3.93 15.52
C TYR A 62 -1.45 4.86 15.03
N ARG A 63 -2.41 5.24 15.90
CA ARG A 63 -3.56 6.05 15.51
C ARG A 63 -3.18 7.37 14.86
N ASN A 64 -2.06 7.95 15.27
CA ASN A 64 -1.60 9.25 14.83
C ASN A 64 -0.51 9.16 13.76
N MET A 65 -0.31 8.00 13.14
CA MET A 65 0.68 7.78 12.08
C MET A 65 0.00 7.75 10.71
N SER A 66 0.77 8.04 9.66
CA SER A 66 0.35 7.76 8.28
C SER A 66 0.36 6.26 8.00
N LEU A 67 -0.36 5.81 6.96
CA LEU A 67 -0.41 4.40 6.59
C LEU A 67 0.99 3.78 6.40
N SER A 68 1.88 4.47 5.68
CA SER A 68 3.25 4.00 5.45
C SER A 68 4.08 3.92 6.73
N GLU A 69 3.92 4.87 7.65
CA GLU A 69 4.55 4.81 8.97
C GLU A 69 4.02 3.62 9.78
N ILE A 70 2.71 3.35 9.73
CA ILE A 70 2.10 2.18 10.41
C ILE A 70 2.70 0.89 9.85
N VAL A 71 2.75 0.72 8.52
CA VAL A 71 3.35 -0.47 7.88
C VAL A 71 4.78 -0.67 8.36
N LYS A 72 5.63 0.35 8.28
CA LYS A 72 7.04 0.27 8.71
C LYS A 72 7.19 -0.06 10.20
N ARG A 73 6.48 0.66 11.06
CA ARG A 73 6.62 0.50 12.52
C ARG A 73 6.05 -0.83 13.01
N SER A 74 4.96 -1.31 12.41
CA SER A 74 4.36 -2.59 12.79
C SER A 74 5.10 -3.81 12.21
N SER A 75 5.88 -3.66 11.14
CA SER A 75 6.75 -4.75 10.66
C SER A 75 7.92 -5.05 11.60
N GLU A 76 8.30 -4.07 12.42
CA GLU A 76 9.40 -4.16 13.38
C GLU A 76 8.92 -4.64 14.77
N ASP A 77 7.60 -4.61 15.04
CA ASP A 77 7.01 -5.00 16.31
C ASP A 77 6.35 -6.39 16.22
N PRO A 78 6.90 -7.43 16.88
CA PRO A 78 6.33 -8.79 16.84
C PRO A 78 4.91 -8.87 17.41
N ASN A 79 4.51 -7.93 18.27
CA ASN A 79 3.16 -7.88 18.84
C ASN A 79 2.16 -7.16 17.93
N ALA A 80 2.63 -6.46 16.89
CA ALA A 80 1.81 -5.68 15.98
C ALA A 80 1.44 -6.43 14.70
N GLN A 81 1.66 -7.75 14.60
CA GLN A 81 1.44 -8.52 13.37
C GLN A 81 0.03 -8.36 12.79
N LYS A 82 -1.01 -8.28 13.63
CA LYS A 82 -2.39 -8.03 13.15
C LYS A 82 -2.55 -6.64 12.54
N ILE A 83 -1.91 -5.63 13.13
CA ILE A 83 -1.92 -4.25 12.60
C ILE A 83 -1.14 -4.22 11.28
N PHE A 84 0.04 -4.84 11.26
CA PHE A 84 0.88 -4.95 10.06
C PHE A 84 0.11 -5.57 8.90
N ASN A 85 -0.52 -6.72 9.10
CA ASN A 85 -1.27 -7.41 8.05
C ASN A 85 -2.38 -6.53 7.46
N GLN A 86 -3.13 -5.79 8.29
CA GLN A 86 -4.20 -4.93 7.80
C GLN A 86 -3.66 -3.67 7.11
N ALA A 87 -2.61 -3.05 7.66
CA ALA A 87 -1.95 -1.89 7.08
C ALA A 87 -1.28 -2.21 5.74
N ALA A 88 -0.58 -3.33 5.65
CA ALA A 88 0.03 -3.81 4.42
C ALA A 88 -1.02 -4.12 3.36
N GLN A 89 -2.14 -4.76 3.73
CA GLN A 89 -3.22 -5.00 2.77
C GLN A 89 -3.82 -3.70 2.23
N VAL A 90 -4.08 -2.69 3.08
CA VAL A 90 -4.57 -1.37 2.60
C VAL A 90 -3.55 -0.75 1.63
N PHE A 91 -2.27 -0.73 2.02
CA PHE A 91 -1.19 -0.17 1.20
C PHE A 91 -1.06 -0.87 -0.15
N ASN A 92 -1.08 -2.20 -0.16
CA ASN A 92 -0.95 -3.01 -1.36
C ASN A 92 -2.14 -2.81 -2.30
N HIS A 93 -3.36 -2.68 -1.77
CA HIS A 93 -4.54 -2.44 -2.60
C HIS A 93 -4.55 -1.02 -3.17
N ASP A 94 -4.22 0.00 -2.37
CA ASP A 94 -4.03 1.38 -2.88
C ASP A 94 -3.03 1.42 -4.04
N PHE A 95 -1.94 0.67 -3.93
CA PHE A 95 -0.95 0.55 -4.99
C PHE A 95 -1.47 -0.23 -6.20
N TYR A 96 -2.16 -1.36 -5.98
CA TYR A 96 -2.73 -2.21 -7.02
C TYR A 96 -3.70 -1.43 -7.92
N TRP A 97 -4.62 -0.66 -7.33
CA TRP A 97 -5.59 0.12 -8.11
C TRP A 97 -4.93 1.18 -8.98
N LYS A 98 -3.90 1.86 -8.46
CA LYS A 98 -3.12 2.88 -9.17
C LYS A 98 -2.18 2.31 -10.24
N SER A 99 -1.90 1.02 -10.18
CA SER A 99 -1.05 0.32 -11.15
C SER A 99 -1.79 -0.08 -12.43
N MET A 100 -3.10 0.13 -12.48
CA MET A 100 -3.95 -0.23 -13.61
C MET A 100 -4.61 1.01 -14.21
N LYS A 101 -4.97 0.93 -15.48
CA LYS A 101 -5.77 1.93 -16.19
C LYS A 101 -6.53 1.28 -17.35
N SER A 102 -7.62 1.90 -17.79
CA SER A 102 -8.31 1.49 -19.02
C SER A 102 -7.37 1.62 -20.24
N GLY A 103 -7.40 0.63 -21.14
CA GLY A 103 -6.49 0.56 -22.30
C GLY A 103 -5.00 0.50 -21.92
N GLY A 104 -4.66 0.05 -20.71
CA GLY A 104 -3.28 -0.19 -20.29
C GLY A 104 -2.68 -1.45 -20.94
N GLY A 105 -1.39 -1.70 -20.71
CA GLY A 105 -0.70 -2.93 -21.16
C GLY A 105 -0.11 -2.85 -22.57
N ASP A 106 -0.66 -2.03 -23.46
CA ASP A 106 -0.19 -1.93 -24.85
C ASP A 106 1.08 -1.08 -25.02
N HIS A 107 1.34 -0.17 -24.09
CA HIS A 107 2.60 0.57 -24.03
C HIS A 107 3.62 -0.22 -23.21
N ARG A 108 4.52 -0.91 -23.91
CA ARG A 108 5.75 -1.38 -23.28
C ARG A 108 6.57 -0.14 -22.90
N PRO A 109 6.95 0.04 -21.62
CA PRO A 109 7.87 1.12 -21.27
C PRO A 109 9.12 0.97 -22.12
N ASP A 110 9.67 2.10 -22.53
CA ASP A 110 10.88 2.11 -23.34
C ASP A 110 11.93 1.20 -22.68
N PRO A 111 12.39 0.14 -23.38
CA PRO A 111 13.29 -0.85 -22.81
C PRO A 111 14.48 -0.23 -22.10
N TRP A 112 15.01 0.90 -22.62
CA TRP A 112 16.15 1.55 -21.99
C TRP A 112 15.79 2.32 -20.72
N LYS A 113 14.61 2.95 -20.62
CA LYS A 113 14.19 3.66 -19.38
C LYS A 113 13.98 2.70 -18.21
N LEU A 114 13.35 1.55 -18.45
CA LEU A 114 13.14 0.55 -17.41
C LEU A 114 14.44 -0.19 -17.07
N ALA A 115 15.23 -0.58 -18.08
CA ALA A 115 16.51 -1.25 -17.86
C ALA A 115 17.52 -0.34 -17.14
N SER A 116 17.59 0.96 -17.47
CA SER A 116 18.45 1.92 -16.77
C SER A 116 18.03 2.09 -15.30
N ALA A 117 16.73 2.16 -15.00
CA ALA A 117 16.25 2.24 -13.62
C ALA A 117 16.59 0.98 -12.81
N ILE A 118 16.44 -0.21 -13.42
CA ILE A 118 16.82 -1.50 -12.80
C ILE A 118 18.34 -1.59 -12.62
N HIS A 119 19.13 -1.21 -13.62
CA HIS A 119 20.58 -1.25 -13.57
C HIS A 119 21.15 -0.29 -12.52
N LEU A 120 20.62 0.93 -12.43
CA LEU A 120 21.02 1.90 -11.41
C LEU A 120 20.64 1.44 -9.99
N ALA A 121 19.43 0.88 -9.81
CA ALA A 121 19.03 0.31 -8.52
C ALA A 121 19.88 -0.91 -8.13
N ALA A 122 20.28 -1.73 -9.11
CA ALA A 122 21.15 -2.88 -8.90
C ALA A 122 22.58 -2.46 -8.53
N ILE A 123 23.15 -1.47 -9.22
CA ILE A 123 24.49 -0.91 -8.90
C ILE A 123 24.48 -0.25 -7.52
N ALA A 124 23.43 0.50 -7.18
CA ALA A 124 23.31 1.13 -5.86
C ALA A 124 23.21 0.12 -4.71
N ASN A 125 22.88 -1.14 -5.00
CA ASN A 125 22.64 -2.20 -4.02
C ASN A 125 23.59 -3.41 -4.18
N SER A 126 24.64 -3.32 -5.02
CA SER A 126 25.41 -4.49 -5.43
C SER A 126 26.43 -4.95 -4.36
N THR A 127 26.05 -6.00 -3.63
CA THR A 127 26.96 -7.13 -3.33
C THR A 127 26.45 -8.47 -3.86
N LYS A 128 25.35 -8.53 -4.63
CA LYS A 128 24.84 -9.81 -5.15
C LYS A 128 24.37 -9.74 -6.60
N THR A 129 24.82 -10.72 -7.37
CA THR A 129 24.40 -11.03 -8.74
C THR A 129 22.93 -11.43 -8.78
N PHE A 130 22.17 -10.88 -9.72
CA PHE A 130 20.77 -11.23 -9.94
C PHE A 130 20.67 -12.51 -10.78
N PRO A 131 20.07 -13.61 -10.29
CA PRO A 131 19.63 -14.71 -11.15
C PRO A 131 18.43 -14.27 -12.01
N ARG A 132 18.21 -14.95 -13.14
CA ARG A 132 16.99 -14.80 -13.98
C ARG A 132 15.77 -14.83 -13.05
N LEU A 133 14.97 -13.75 -13.06
CA LEU A 133 13.73 -13.70 -12.30
C LEU A 133 12.83 -14.86 -12.77
N PRO A 134 12.46 -15.81 -11.90
CA PRO A 134 11.42 -16.78 -12.25
C PRO A 134 10.11 -16.02 -12.51
N ARG A 135 9.13 -16.67 -13.14
CA ARG A 135 7.77 -16.12 -13.29
C ARG A 135 7.12 -16.07 -11.89
N LEU A 136 7.48 -15.07 -11.09
CA LEU A 136 7.25 -14.97 -9.65
C LEU A 136 5.77 -15.07 -9.28
N SER A 137 4.86 -14.56 -10.11
CA SER A 137 3.42 -14.64 -9.88
C SER A 137 2.87 -16.07 -9.91
N SER A 138 3.47 -16.96 -10.72
CA SER A 138 3.03 -18.36 -10.85
C SER A 138 3.76 -19.31 -9.89
N GLY A 139 4.82 -18.83 -9.22
CA GLY A 139 5.59 -19.60 -8.25
C GLY A 139 5.22 -19.32 -6.78
N ALA A 140 4.40 -18.28 -6.52
CA ALA A 140 3.88 -18.01 -5.18
C ALA A 140 2.81 -19.05 -4.81
N VAL A 141 2.96 -19.71 -3.66
CA VAL A 141 1.96 -20.65 -3.13
C VAL A 141 1.11 -19.93 -2.10
N GLY A 142 -0.21 -19.92 -2.29
CA GLY A 142 -1.16 -19.24 -1.40
C GLY A 142 -1.47 -17.80 -1.83
N CYS A 143 -1.97 -16.99 -0.89
CA CYS A 143 -2.26 -15.57 -1.14
C CYS A 143 -0.96 -14.75 -1.12
N GLY A 144 -0.78 -13.85 -2.10
CA GLY A 144 0.38 -12.97 -2.22
C GLY A 144 0.19 -11.86 -3.26
#